data_AF-A0A1G2URC5-F1
#
_entry.id   AF-A0A1G2URC5-F1
#
_cell.length_a   1.000
_cell.length_b   1.000
_cell.length_c   1.000
_cell.angle_alpha   90.00
_cell.angle_beta   90.00
_cell.angle_gamma   90.00
#
_symmetry.space_group_name_H-M   'P 1'
#
loop_
_entity.id
_entity.type
_entity.pdbx_description
1 polymer ?
#
loop_
_entity_poly.entity_id
_entity_poly.type
_entity_poly.pdbx_seq_one_letter_code
_entity_poly.pdbx_strand_id
1 'polypeptide(L)'
;MNGISGFLQKFLNLEKDNTTKLLMILDAIKQKTGLDLPKESLEIKGDNIKLNCNPVFRNEIFMHKTEIEDSLKISKIFLNIV
;
A
#
# COMPACT_ATOMS: atom_id res chain seq x y z
N MET A 1 -24.37 7.09 24.59
CA MET A 1 -23.07 6.77 25.23
C MET A 1 -22.20 6.04 24.22
N ASN A 2 -21.36 6.77 23.48
CA ASN A 2 -20.40 6.15 22.54
C ASN A 2 -19.14 5.78 23.34
N GLY A 3 -19.21 4.68 24.06
CA GLY A 3 -18.10 4.16 24.85
C GLY A 3 -16.94 3.68 23.96
N ILE A 4 -15.81 3.39 24.62
CA ILE A 4 -14.53 2.92 24.05
C ILE A 4 -14.72 1.82 22.98
N SER A 5 -15.76 0.99 23.09
CA SER A 5 -16.13 -0.03 22.10
C SER A 5 -16.37 0.51 20.68
N GLY A 6 -16.98 1.69 20.53
CA GLY A 6 -17.19 2.32 19.23
C GLY A 6 -15.90 2.87 18.60
N PHE A 7 -14.95 3.29 19.44
CA PHE A 7 -13.61 3.69 18.99
C PHE A 7 -12.77 2.47 18.57
N LEU A 8 -12.81 1.39 19.37
CA LEU A 8 -12.12 0.13 19.06
C LEU A 8 -12.62 -0.51 17.77
N GLN A 9 -13.94 -0.52 17.52
CA GLN A 9 -14.49 -1.01 16.26
C GLN A 9 -14.03 -0.17 15.05
N LYS A 10 -13.98 1.15 15.18
CA LYS A 10 -13.44 2.01 14.11
C LYS A 10 -11.95 1.73 13.86
N PHE A 11 -11.18 1.49 14.92
CA PHE A 11 -9.76 1.13 14.81
C PHE A 11 -9.56 -0.22 14.10
N LEU A 12 -10.29 -1.26 14.51
CA LEU A 12 -10.28 -2.58 13.85
C LEU A 12 -10.66 -2.50 12.37
N ASN A 13 -11.64 -1.66 12.03
CA ASN A 13 -12.05 -1.46 10.64
C ASN A 13 -10.97 -0.72 9.83
N LEU A 14 -10.28 0.25 10.43
CA LEU A 14 -9.13 0.94 9.81
C LEU A 14 -7.95 0.00 9.58
N GLU A 15 -7.63 -0.88 10.54
CA GLU A 15 -6.54 -1.86 10.38
C GLU A 15 -6.84 -2.87 9.26
N LYS A 16 -8.09 -3.34 9.17
CA LYS A 16 -8.54 -4.19 8.05
C LYS A 16 -8.41 -3.48 6.71
N ASP A 17 -8.88 -2.23 6.62
CA ASP A 17 -8.81 -1.42 5.41
C ASP A 17 -7.35 -1.20 4.95
N ASN A 18 -6.46 -0.89 5.88
CA ASN A 18 -5.03 -0.72 5.61
C ASN A 18 -4.38 -2.02 5.14
N THR A 19 -4.73 -3.16 5.74
CA THR A 19 -4.20 -4.48 5.32
C THR A 19 -4.64 -4.82 3.90
N THR A 20 -5.91 -4.55 3.57
CA THR A 20 -6.45 -4.76 2.22
C THR A 20 -5.76 -3.85 1.20
N LYS A 21 -5.58 -2.57 1.52
CA LYS A 21 -4.83 -1.62 0.66
C LYS A 21 -3.40 -2.10 0.43
N LEU A 22 -2.71 -2.57 1.47
CA LEU A 22 -1.34 -3.05 1.36
C LEU A 22 -1.24 -4.29 0.45
N LEU A 23 -2.19 -5.20 0.54
CA LEU A 23 -2.29 -6.35 -0.37
C LEU A 23 -2.54 -5.92 -1.83
N MET A 24 -3.42 -4.94 -2.05
CA MET A 24 -3.67 -4.41 -3.40
C MET A 24 -2.45 -3.70 -3.99
N ILE A 25 -1.68 -2.98 -3.17
CA ILE A 25 -0.43 -2.33 -3.59
C ILE A 25 0.63 -3.37 -3.97
N LEU A 26 0.78 -4.41 -3.16
CA LEU A 26 1.69 -5.52 -3.46
C LEU A 26 1.33 -6.22 -4.76
N ASP A 27 0.03 -6.49 -4.97
CA ASP A 27 -0.44 -7.10 -6.21
C ASP A 27 -0.17 -6.18 -7.41
N ALA A 28 -0.49 -4.88 -7.31
CA ALA A 28 -0.21 -3.91 -8.36
C ALA A 28 1.27 -3.83 -8.72
N ILE A 29 2.17 -3.83 -7.72
CA ILE A 29 3.62 -3.85 -7.93
C ILE A 29 4.03 -5.16 -8.61
N LYS A 30 3.53 -6.30 -8.16
CA LYS A 30 3.84 -7.61 -8.73
C LYS A 30 3.37 -7.73 -10.17
N GLN A 31 2.18 -7.23 -10.51
CA GLN A 31 1.65 -7.24 -11.86
C GLN A 31 2.49 -6.39 -12.83
N LYS A 32 3.11 -5.30 -12.35
CA LYS A 32 3.89 -4.38 -13.19
C LYS A 32 5.36 -4.71 -13.29
N THR A 33 5.96 -5.17 -12.19
CA THR A 33 7.41 -5.42 -12.08
C THR A 33 7.77 -6.90 -12.05
N GLY A 34 6.79 -7.79 -11.86
CA GLY A 34 7.04 -9.21 -11.62
C GLY A 34 7.69 -9.53 -10.26
N LEU A 35 7.93 -8.51 -9.42
CA LEU A 35 8.58 -8.66 -8.13
C LEU A 35 7.59 -9.15 -7.08
N ASP A 36 7.98 -10.19 -6.36
CA ASP A 36 7.25 -10.68 -5.19
C ASP A 36 7.88 -10.07 -3.93
N LEU A 37 7.25 -9.02 -3.41
CA LEU A 37 7.74 -8.32 -2.22
C LEU A 37 6.99 -8.82 -0.97
N PRO A 38 7.69 -9.03 0.16
CA PRO A 38 7.02 -9.29 1.42
C PRO A 38 6.30 -8.02 1.90
N LYS A 39 5.23 -8.20 2.69
CA LYS A 39 4.47 -7.08 3.27
C LYS A 39 5.35 -6.10 4.05
N GLU A 40 6.40 -6.61 4.69
CA GLU A 40 7.36 -5.85 5.49
C GLU A 40 8.19 -4.86 4.64
N SER A 41 8.28 -5.09 3.33
CA SER A 41 8.96 -4.20 2.40
C SER A 41 8.14 -2.96 2.04
N LEU A 42 6.90 -2.85 2.51
CA LEU A 42 5.99 -1.76 2.20
C LEU A 42 5.34 -1.21 3.46
N GLU A 43 5.38 0.11 3.61
CA GLU A 43 4.79 0.80 4.75
C GLU A 43 3.93 1.97 4.24
N ILE A 44 2.65 1.99 4.58
CA ILE A 44 1.73 3.08 4.23
C ILE A 44 1.84 4.15 5.31
N LYS A 45 2.28 5.35 4.95
CA LYS A 45 2.37 6.52 5.83
C LYS A 45 1.47 7.64 5.31
N GLY A 46 0.24 7.66 5.80
CA GLY A 46 -0.79 8.58 5.29
C GLY A 46 -1.04 8.30 3.81
N ASP A 47 -0.79 9.29 2.96
CA ASP A 47 -0.97 9.19 1.51
C ASP A 47 0.28 8.73 0.76
N ASN A 48 1.33 8.32 1.49
CA ASN A 48 2.60 7.90 0.90
C ASN A 48 2.86 6.42 1.14
N ILE A 49 3.43 5.77 0.14
CA ILE A 49 3.94 4.41 0.21
C ILE A 49 5.46 4.49 0.34
N LYS A 50 5.97 4.01 1.48
CA LYS A 50 7.40 3.88 1.71
C LYS A 50 7.86 2.47 1.36
N LEU A 51 8.82 2.38 0.45
CA LEU A 51 9.45 1.12 0.05
C LEU A 51 10.68 0.83 0.91
N ASN A 52 10.58 -0.18 1.78
CA ASN A 52 11.68 -0.72 2.59
C ASN A 52 12.23 -2.01 1.93
N CYS A 53 12.65 -1.91 0.67
CA CYS A 53 13.23 -3.02 -0.09
C CYS A 53 14.67 -2.70 -0.54
N ASN A 54 15.35 -3.66 -1.16
CA ASN A 54 16.68 -3.44 -1.70
C ASN A 54 16.65 -2.32 -2.79
N PRO A 55 17.80 -1.67 -3.06
CA PRO A 55 17.86 -0.60 -4.06
C PRO A 55 17.48 -1.04 -5.48
N VAL A 56 17.74 -2.30 -5.84
CA VAL A 56 17.44 -2.86 -7.17
C VAL A 56 15.92 -2.92 -7.39
N PHE A 57 15.18 -3.49 -6.44
CA PHE A 57 13.72 -3.57 -6.47
C PHE A 57 13.10 -2.19 -6.34
N ARG A 58 13.67 -1.32 -5.49
CA ARG A 58 13.20 0.07 -5.39
C ARG A 58 13.30 0.76 -6.74
N ASN A 59 14.44 0.65 -7.44
CA ASN A 59 14.60 1.24 -8.77
C ASN A 59 13.59 0.69 -9.77
N GLU A 60 13.39 -0.62 -9.81
CA GLU A 60 12.40 -1.25 -10.70
C GLU A 60 10.99 -0.70 -10.45
N ILE A 61 10.57 -0.64 -9.18
CA ILE A 61 9.27 -0.08 -8.78
C ILE A 61 9.17 1.40 -9.15
N PHE A 62 10.27 2.15 -9.00
CA PHE A 62 10.32 3.55 -9.39
C PHE A 62 10.22 3.76 -10.91
N MET A 63 10.78 2.87 -11.72
CA MET A 63 10.65 2.92 -13.19
C MET A 63 9.20 2.71 -13.63
N HIS A 64 8.46 1.87 -12.92
CA HIS A 64 7.04 1.59 -13.18
C HIS A 64 6.08 2.41 -12.30
N LYS A 65 6.59 3.43 -11.59
CA LYS A 65 5.84 4.18 -10.57
C LYS A 65 4.50 4.69 -11.08
N THR A 66 4.49 5.39 -12.22
CA THR A 66 3.28 5.98 -12.78
C THR A 66 2.23 4.91 -13.10
N GLU A 67 2.65 3.78 -13.66
CA GLU A 67 1.75 2.68 -14.01
C GLU A 67 1.15 2.00 -12.77
N ILE A 68 1.94 1.89 -11.70
CA ILE A 68 1.49 1.36 -10.41
C ILE A 68 0.50 2.33 -9.76
N GLU A 69 0.84 3.62 -9.70
CA GLU A 69 -0.04 4.66 -9.14
C GLU A 69 -1.36 4.78 -9.91
N ASP A 70 -1.33 4.68 -11.23
CA ASP A 70 -2.54 4.73 -12.05
C ASP A 70 -3.41 3.47 -11.87
N SER A 71 -2.79 2.29 -11.72
CA SER A 71 -3.52 1.06 -11.36
C SER A 71 -4.22 1.18 -10.00
N LEU A 72 -3.55 1.79 -9.02
CA LEU A 72 -4.10 2.05 -7.70
C LEU A 72 -5.26 3.06 -7.73
N LYS A 73 -5.17 4.10 -8.55
CA LYS A 73 -6.26 5.09 -8.74
C LYS A 73 -7.54 4.46 -9.28
N ILE A 74 -7.44 3.48 -10.18
CA ILE A 74 -8.61 2.71 -10.67
C ILE A 74 -9.32 2.02 -9.51
N SER A 75 -8.55 1.53 -8.53
CA SER A 75 -9.05 0.90 -7.30
C SER A 75 -9.45 1.92 -6.22
N LYS A 76 -9.54 3.23 -6.56
CA LYS A 76 -9.78 4.35 -5.64
C LYS A 76 -8.74 4.49 -4.52
N ILE A 77 -7.52 4.00 -4.77
CA ILE A 77 -6.38 4.14 -3.86
C ILE A 77 -5.50 5.27 -4.40
N PHE A 78 -5.49 6.40 -3.68
CA PHE A 78 -4.71 7.59 -4.04
C PHE A 78 -3.47 7.65 -3.15
N LEU A 79 -2.45 6.89 -3.51
CA LEU A 79 -1.19 6.83 -2.77
C LEU A 79 -0.02 7.20 -3.68
N ASN A 80 0.97 7.89 -3.13
CA ASN A 80 2.18 8.30 -3.85
C ASN A 80 3.38 7.44 -3.41
N ILE A 81 4.15 6.94 -4.37
CA ILE A 81 5.38 6.19 -4.08
C ILE A 81 6.54 7.17 -3.83
N VAL A 82 7.18 7.08 -2.65
CA VAL A 82 8.25 7.99 -2.17
C VAL A 82 9.53 7.24 -1.80
#